data_AF-A0A952A9C6-F1
#
_entry.id   AF-A0A952A9C6-F1
#
_cell.length_a   1.000
_cell.length_b   1.000
_cell.length_c   1.000
_cell.angle_alpha   90.00
_cell.angle_beta   90.00
_cell.angle_gamma   90.00
#
_symmetry.space_group_name_H-M   'P 1'
#
loop_
_entity.id
_entity.type
_entity.pdbx_description
1 polymer ?
#
loop_
_entity_poly.entity_id
_entity_poly.type
_entity_poly.pdbx_seq_one_letter_code
_entity_poly.pdbx_strand_id
1 'polypeptide(L)'
;MNRSIWAGAGRAAFLPVGILLLVVLMVVPIPPFMLDTFFIFNIMISLAVLMVALNTQKPLDFSSFPTVLLFATLLRLALNVASTRVVLVNGHEGPHAAGHVIEAFGNFLVGGDYIVGIFVFSILVIINLVVITKGAGRVSEVSARFTLDALPGKQMAIDADLNAGLLSPDEAKARRQEVATEADFYGSMDGASKFVKGDAIAGILILFVNIIGGLILGTVQHDLTLAEAGSNYILLAIGDGLVAQIPALLLSIAAAIIVTRVSSPLDLTGQVSSQFGSAGAWMPVAVILTLLGVVPGMPHGIILPAAAIAGVVAWRLKRAKTIADTAPVIETPVVDPNAESQISWEDVTDNVQISVEIGYGLIGLVDEKLGAPLMGRLTGIRRQLSRELGFVIPMIRVRDNMALPPHA
;
A
#
# COMPACT_ATOMS: atom_id res chain seq x y z
N MET A 1 -21.45 27.69 22.51
CA MET A 1 -19.98 27.94 22.47
C MET A 1 -19.25 26.62 22.19
N ASN A 2 -19.40 26.11 20.97
CA ASN A 2 -18.38 26.03 19.91
C ASN A 2 -17.35 24.87 19.98
N ARG A 3 -17.79 23.63 20.25
CA ARG A 3 -16.94 22.43 20.12
C ARG A 3 -16.28 22.26 18.74
N SER A 4 -16.87 22.78 17.65
CA SER A 4 -16.29 22.74 16.31
C SER A 4 -15.11 23.71 16.14
N ILE A 5 -15.14 24.90 16.76
CA ILE A 5 -14.01 25.82 16.76
C ILE A 5 -12.87 25.29 17.62
N TRP A 6 -13.14 24.68 18.77
CA TRP A 6 -12.10 24.03 19.58
C TRP A 6 -11.51 22.80 18.89
N ALA A 7 -12.31 22.02 18.16
CA ALA A 7 -11.80 20.91 17.33
C ALA A 7 -10.97 21.38 16.13
N GLY A 8 -11.36 22.50 15.50
CA GLY A 8 -10.59 23.14 14.42
C GLY A 8 -9.28 23.77 14.92
N ALA A 9 -9.32 24.46 16.06
CA ALA A 9 -8.14 25.02 16.73
C ALA A 9 -7.19 23.92 17.22
N GLY A 10 -7.72 22.82 17.76
CA GLY A 10 -6.91 21.65 18.16
C GLY A 10 -6.19 20.99 16.99
N ARG A 11 -6.83 20.89 15.81
CA ARG A 11 -6.18 20.39 14.59
C ARG A 11 -5.11 21.37 14.06
N ALA A 12 -5.37 22.67 14.10
CA ALA A 12 -4.42 23.68 13.67
C ALA A 12 -3.20 23.80 14.61
N ALA A 13 -3.37 23.54 15.91
CA ALA A 13 -2.30 23.60 16.89
C ALA A 13 -1.40 22.35 16.94
N PHE A 14 -1.82 21.23 16.34
CA PHE A 14 -1.10 19.96 16.44
C PHE A 14 0.35 20.02 15.92
N LEU A 15 0.56 20.64 14.75
CA LEU A 15 1.88 20.79 14.12
C LEU A 15 2.81 21.72 14.93
N PRO A 16 2.40 22.95 15.28
CA PRO A 16 3.21 23.84 16.13
C PRO A 16 3.53 23.25 17.50
N VAL A 17 2.56 22.61 18.16
CA VAL A 17 2.77 21.95 19.45
C VAL A 17 3.72 20.76 19.30
N GLY A 18 3.58 19.98 18.23
CA GLY A 18 4.50 18.88 17.91
C GLY A 18 5.94 19.37 17.74
N ILE A 19 6.17 20.43 16.96
CA ILE A 19 7.50 21.02 16.77
C ILE A 19 8.05 21.56 18.09
N LEU A 20 7.23 22.27 18.88
CA LEU A 20 7.65 22.77 20.19
C LEU A 20 8.05 21.62 21.12
N LEU A 21 7.28 20.53 21.11
CA LEU A 21 7.58 19.31 21.87
C LEU A 21 8.93 18.73 21.45
N LEU A 22 9.25 18.67 20.15
CA LEU A 22 10.57 18.22 19.68
C LEU A 22 11.72 19.07 20.24
N VAL A 23 11.57 20.40 20.24
CA VAL A 23 12.57 21.31 20.82
C VAL A 23 12.71 21.09 22.33
N VAL A 24 11.59 20.92 23.03
CA VAL A 24 11.61 20.63 24.47
C VAL A 24 12.32 19.31 24.76
N LEU A 25 12.09 18.26 23.96
CA LEU A 25 12.78 16.97 24.11
C LEU A 25 14.30 17.11 24.01
N MET A 26 14.81 18.02 23.16
CA MET A 26 16.26 18.23 23.00
C MET A 26 16.91 18.99 24.17
N VAL A 27 16.17 19.88 24.84
CA VAL A 27 16.75 20.79 25.84
C VAL A 27 16.50 20.30 27.28
N VAL A 28 15.32 19.76 27.54
CA VAL A 28 14.86 19.39 28.88
C VAL A 28 15.26 17.95 29.19
N PRO A 29 15.81 17.65 30.38
CA PRO A 29 16.10 16.27 30.76
C PRO A 29 14.81 15.48 30.86
N ILE A 30 14.78 14.32 30.21
CA ILE A 30 13.61 13.44 30.16
C ILE A 30 13.84 12.23 31.05
N PRO A 31 12.85 11.82 31.87
CA PRO A 31 12.92 10.56 32.59
C PRO A 31 13.03 9.35 31.63
N PRO A 32 13.81 8.30 31.97
CA PRO A 32 13.96 7.11 31.13
C PRO A 32 12.63 6.49 30.66
N PHE A 33 11.61 6.46 31.54
CA PHE A 33 10.28 5.95 31.20
C PHE A 33 9.58 6.72 30.05
N MET A 34 9.70 8.05 30.02
CA MET A 34 9.11 8.85 28.94
C MET A 34 9.87 8.64 27.64
N LEU A 35 11.19 8.50 27.71
CA LEU A 35 12.04 8.19 26.56
C LEU A 35 11.67 6.82 25.95
N ASP A 36 11.49 5.78 26.77
CA ASP A 36 11.01 4.47 26.33
C ASP A 36 9.65 4.58 25.61
N THR A 37 8.72 5.35 26.19
CA THR A 37 7.40 5.60 25.61
C THR A 37 7.50 6.26 24.23
N PHE A 38 8.36 7.28 24.09
CA PHE A 38 8.55 7.97 22.82
C PHE A 38 9.27 7.12 21.78
N PHE A 39 10.21 6.25 22.17
CA PHE A 39 10.82 5.30 21.24
C PHE A 39 9.83 4.28 20.72
N ILE A 40 9.01 3.69 21.60
CA ILE A 40 7.93 2.77 21.19
C ILE A 40 6.95 3.49 20.27
N PHE A 41 6.60 4.74 20.58
CA PHE A 41 5.74 5.56 19.74
C PHE A 41 6.37 5.85 18.36
N ASN A 42 7.68 6.10 18.29
CA ASN A 42 8.39 6.31 17.03
C ASN A 42 8.41 5.03 16.16
N ILE A 43 8.63 3.87 16.78
CA ILE A 43 8.51 2.56 16.11
C ILE A 43 7.08 2.33 15.61
N MET A 44 6.08 2.62 16.44
CA MET A 44 4.66 2.48 16.10
C MET A 44 4.29 3.35 14.89
N ILE A 45 4.68 4.62 14.87
CA ILE A 45 4.46 5.51 13.71
C ILE A 45 5.13 4.93 12.47
N SER A 46 6.37 4.48 12.57
CA SER A 46 7.14 3.97 11.43
C SER A 46 6.53 2.69 10.85
N LEU A 47 6.03 1.80 11.71
CA LEU A 47 5.26 0.63 11.30
C LEU A 47 3.94 1.03 10.65
N ALA A 48 3.18 1.95 11.23
CA ALA A 48 1.93 2.43 10.66
C ALA A 48 2.15 3.04 9.27
N VAL A 49 3.19 3.86 9.11
CA VAL A 49 3.58 4.45 7.82
C VAL A 49 3.93 3.38 6.79
N LEU A 50 4.71 2.36 7.18
CA LEU A 50 5.02 1.23 6.30
C LEU A 50 3.76 0.46 5.89
N MET A 51 2.85 0.20 6.82
CA MET A 51 1.60 -0.49 6.53
C MET A 51 0.71 0.32 5.58
N VAL A 52 0.60 1.64 5.77
CA VAL A 52 -0.13 2.51 4.85
C VAL A 52 0.53 2.48 3.47
N ALA A 53 1.86 2.56 3.39
CA ALA A 53 2.58 2.49 2.12
C ALA A 53 2.34 1.18 1.36
N LEU A 54 2.33 0.04 2.06
CA LEU A 54 2.10 -1.28 1.46
C LEU A 54 0.69 -1.43 0.88
N ASN A 55 -0.32 -0.87 1.56
CA ASN A 55 -1.73 -0.99 1.19
C ASN A 55 -2.22 0.11 0.22
N THR A 56 -1.40 1.14 -0.03
CA THR A 56 -1.74 2.25 -0.94
C THR A 56 -1.74 1.79 -2.40
N GLN A 57 -2.77 2.10 -3.19
CA GLN A 57 -2.86 1.67 -4.60
C GLN A 57 -2.08 2.58 -5.55
N LYS A 58 -2.17 3.91 -5.36
CA LYS A 58 -1.40 4.90 -6.11
C LYS A 58 -0.63 5.83 -5.15
N PRO A 59 0.56 6.33 -5.53
CA PRO A 59 1.38 7.15 -4.62
C PRO A 59 0.64 8.33 -3.99
N LEU A 60 -0.26 8.96 -4.77
CA LEU A 60 -1.02 10.15 -4.35
C LEU A 60 -2.10 9.87 -3.30
N ASP A 61 -2.51 8.61 -3.08
CA ASP A 61 -3.45 8.28 -1.98
C ASP A 61 -2.84 8.60 -0.61
N PHE A 62 -1.50 8.57 -0.52
CA PHE A 62 -0.77 8.99 0.67
C PHE A 62 -0.01 10.31 0.41
N SER A 63 -0.71 11.32 -0.09
CA SER A 63 -0.13 12.64 -0.41
C SER A 63 0.57 13.34 0.76
N SER A 64 0.19 13.04 2.02
CA SER A 64 0.85 13.57 3.22
C SER A 64 2.15 12.84 3.60
N PHE A 65 2.57 11.82 2.84
CA PHE A 65 3.74 10.99 3.15
C PHE A 65 5.03 11.80 3.36
N PRO A 66 5.41 12.77 2.51
CA PRO A 66 6.65 13.53 2.71
C PRO A 66 6.68 14.29 4.05
N THR A 67 5.55 14.87 4.46
CA THR A 67 5.42 15.59 5.73
C THR A 67 5.51 14.64 6.92
N VAL A 68 4.85 13.47 6.85
CA VAL A 68 4.92 12.45 7.90
C VAL A 68 6.35 11.91 8.02
N LEU A 69 7.02 11.66 6.90
CA LEU A 69 8.41 11.22 6.85
C LEU A 69 9.34 12.24 7.54
N LEU A 70 9.19 13.53 7.22
CA LEU A 70 9.96 14.61 7.84
C LEU A 70 9.70 14.71 9.35
N PHE A 71 8.45 14.63 9.78
CA PHE A 71 8.14 14.70 11.20
C PHE A 71 8.69 13.49 11.97
N ALA A 72 8.56 12.28 11.42
CA ALA A 72 9.04 11.06 12.04
C ALA A 72 10.58 11.02 12.12
N THR A 73 11.29 11.58 11.13
CA THR A 73 12.75 11.72 11.17
C THR A 73 13.20 12.76 12.18
N LEU A 74 12.53 13.92 12.25
CA LEU A 74 12.84 14.94 13.26
C LEU A 74 12.56 14.45 14.69
N LEU A 75 11.44 13.74 14.90
CA LEU A 75 11.13 13.12 16.19
C LEU A 75 12.24 12.16 16.61
N ARG A 76 12.67 11.29 15.70
CA ARG A 76 13.75 10.34 15.95
C ARG A 76 15.07 11.03 16.27
N LEU A 77 15.44 12.07 15.53
CA LEU A 77 16.66 12.83 15.81
C LEU A 77 16.59 13.53 17.17
N ALA A 78 15.44 14.10 17.54
CA ALA A 78 15.23 14.68 18.87
C ALA A 78 15.36 13.64 19.98
N LEU A 79 14.82 12.43 19.77
CA LEU A 79 14.96 11.31 20.71
C LEU A 79 16.39 10.84 20.84
N ASN A 80 17.17 10.77 19.75
CA ASN A 80 18.60 10.42 19.80
C ASN A 80 19.40 11.44 20.61
N VAL A 81 19.09 12.74 20.47
CA VAL A 81 19.76 13.77 21.27
C VAL A 81 19.37 13.67 22.75
N ALA A 82 18.10 13.41 23.04
CA ALA A 82 17.63 13.20 24.40
C ALA A 82 18.25 11.95 25.04
N SER A 83 18.31 10.83 24.31
CA SER A 83 18.87 9.57 24.78
C SER A 83 20.37 9.64 24.97
N THR A 84 21.13 10.27 24.07
CA THR A 84 22.56 10.55 24.26
C THR A 84 22.83 11.22 25.60
N ARG A 85 22.03 12.22 25.96
CA ARG A 85 22.18 12.88 27.26
C ARG A 85 21.94 11.91 28.42
N VAL A 86 20.87 11.11 28.37
CA VAL A 86 20.56 10.14 29.43
C VAL A 86 21.67 9.09 29.52
N VAL A 87 22.16 8.56 28.39
CA VAL A 87 23.26 7.60 28.32
C VAL A 87 24.54 8.18 28.91
N LEU A 88 24.92 9.41 28.55
CA LEU A 88 26.16 10.04 29.03
C LEU A 88 26.10 10.45 30.50
N VAL A 89 24.93 10.87 31.00
CA VAL A 89 24.77 11.32 32.39
C VAL A 89 24.57 10.13 33.34
N ASN A 90 23.73 9.17 32.98
CA ASN A 90 23.34 8.07 33.88
C ASN A 90 24.00 6.74 33.53
N GLY A 91 24.73 6.61 32.42
CA GLY A 91 25.30 5.33 31.98
C GLY A 91 26.30 4.69 32.94
N HIS A 92 26.84 5.46 33.89
CA HIS A 92 27.69 4.95 34.96
C HIS A 92 26.92 4.11 36.00
N GLU A 93 25.60 4.30 36.14
CA GLU A 93 24.74 3.54 37.05
C GLU A 93 24.42 2.12 36.52
N GLY A 94 24.83 1.82 35.28
CA GLY A 94 24.68 0.52 34.63
C GLY A 94 23.71 0.52 33.44
N PRO A 95 23.52 -0.64 32.79
CA PRO A 95 22.72 -0.77 31.57
C PRO A 95 21.23 -0.35 31.71
N HIS A 96 20.66 -0.46 32.91
CA HIS A 96 19.25 -0.10 33.17
C HIS A 96 19.01 1.42 33.17
N ALA A 97 20.06 2.24 33.29
CA ALA A 97 19.96 3.66 33.58
C ALA A 97 19.45 4.52 32.40
N ALA A 98 19.56 4.00 31.17
CA ALA A 98 19.15 4.70 29.95
C ALA A 98 17.70 4.44 29.52
N GLY A 99 17.01 3.50 30.17
CA GLY A 99 15.68 3.03 29.77
C GLY A 99 15.70 1.56 29.36
N HIS A 100 14.55 0.89 29.54
CA HIS A 100 14.43 -0.55 29.31
C HIS A 100 14.47 -0.89 27.82
N VAL A 101 14.04 0.03 26.95
CA VAL A 101 14.04 -0.21 25.51
C VAL A 101 15.49 -0.25 25.00
N ILE A 102 16.29 0.77 25.32
CA ILE A 102 17.72 0.83 24.93
C ILE A 102 18.46 -0.42 25.42
N GLU A 103 18.26 -0.77 26.69
CA GLU A 103 18.90 -1.92 27.31
C GLU A 103 18.53 -3.24 26.60
N ALA A 104 17.23 -3.46 26.34
CA ALA A 104 16.75 -4.67 25.70
C ALA A 104 17.34 -4.83 24.28
N PHE A 105 17.40 -3.75 23.50
CA PHE A 105 17.98 -3.77 22.16
C PHE A 105 19.50 -3.97 22.18
N GLY A 106 20.20 -3.34 23.13
CA GLY A 106 21.63 -3.53 23.33
C GLY A 106 21.97 -4.98 23.64
N ASN A 107 21.28 -5.56 24.63
CA ASN A 107 21.47 -6.96 25.04
C ASN A 107 21.15 -7.95 23.91
N PHE A 108 20.08 -7.71 23.14
CA PHE A 108 19.67 -8.58 22.04
C PHE A 108 20.75 -8.74 20.95
N LEU A 109 21.48 -7.67 20.63
CA LEU A 109 22.49 -7.69 19.58
C LEU A 109 23.87 -8.13 20.07
N VAL A 110 24.25 -7.66 21.25
CA VAL A 110 25.58 -7.89 21.82
C VAL A 110 25.74 -9.36 22.22
N GLY A 111 24.68 -10.02 22.72
CA GLY A 111 24.72 -11.45 23.04
C GLY A 111 25.81 -11.84 24.06
N GLY A 112 26.28 -10.86 24.85
CA GLY A 112 27.39 -11.01 25.79
C GLY A 112 28.78 -10.64 25.26
N ASP A 113 28.94 -10.39 23.95
CA ASP A 113 30.21 -9.97 23.34
C ASP A 113 30.08 -8.60 22.66
N TYR A 114 30.59 -7.56 23.33
CA TYR A 114 30.50 -6.17 22.86
C TYR A 114 31.29 -5.92 21.57
N ILE A 115 32.34 -6.70 21.29
CA ILE A 115 33.11 -6.58 20.04
C ILE A 115 32.24 -7.08 18.89
N VAL A 116 31.62 -8.25 19.03
CA VAL A 116 30.66 -8.78 18.05
C VAL A 116 29.51 -7.79 17.86
N GLY A 117 28.98 -7.23 18.96
CA GLY A 117 27.95 -6.19 18.92
C GLY A 117 28.33 -5.00 18.03
N ILE A 118 29.54 -4.44 18.19
CA ILE A 118 30.03 -3.33 17.36
C ILE A 118 30.08 -3.72 15.88
N PHE A 119 30.58 -4.91 15.55
CA PHE A 119 30.68 -5.36 14.16
C PHE A 119 29.29 -5.56 13.52
N VAL A 120 28.38 -6.25 14.21
CA VAL A 120 27.02 -6.48 13.71
C VAL A 120 26.29 -5.13 13.55
N PHE A 121 26.41 -4.24 14.54
CA PHE A 121 25.82 -2.91 14.48
C PHE A 121 26.37 -2.11 13.29
N SER A 122 27.69 -2.12 13.08
CA SER A 122 28.34 -1.45 11.96
C SER A 122 27.81 -1.97 10.61
N ILE A 123 27.60 -3.28 10.47
CA ILE A 123 27.00 -3.86 9.26
C ILE A 123 25.57 -3.35 9.05
N LEU A 124 24.73 -3.32 10.09
CA LEU A 124 23.36 -2.81 10.01
C LEU A 124 23.32 -1.32 9.62
N VAL A 125 24.23 -0.53 10.17
CA VAL A 125 24.40 0.88 9.82
C VAL A 125 24.80 1.04 8.36
N ILE A 126 25.78 0.27 7.88
CA ILE A 126 26.22 0.30 6.48
C ILE A 126 25.07 -0.06 5.55
N ILE A 127 24.33 -1.13 5.83
CA ILE A 127 23.18 -1.54 5.01
C ILE A 127 22.15 -0.41 4.94
N ASN A 128 21.76 0.15 6.08
CA ASN A 128 20.77 1.22 6.11
C ASN A 128 21.25 2.49 5.38
N LEU A 129 22.47 2.96 5.63
CA LEU A 129 22.96 4.22 5.06
C LEU A 129 23.31 4.04 3.57
N VAL A 130 24.14 3.05 3.24
CA VAL A 130 24.75 2.90 1.92
C VAL A 130 23.82 2.23 0.93
N VAL A 131 23.06 1.23 1.35
CA VAL A 131 22.17 0.48 0.44
C VAL A 131 20.80 1.13 0.40
N ILE A 132 20.16 1.27 1.57
CA ILE A 132 18.73 1.61 1.62
C ILE A 132 18.52 3.12 1.47
N THR A 133 19.10 3.94 2.34
CA THR A 133 18.88 5.40 2.37
C THR A 133 19.44 6.08 1.13
N LYS A 134 20.67 5.74 0.71
CA LYS A 134 21.20 6.23 -0.58
C LYS A 134 20.42 5.72 -1.78
N GLY A 135 19.98 4.45 -1.77
CA GLY A 135 19.18 3.87 -2.84
C GLY A 135 17.83 4.60 -3.00
N ALA A 136 17.08 4.70 -1.90
CA ALA A 136 15.80 5.41 -1.84
C ALA A 136 15.95 6.88 -2.24
N GLY A 137 17.00 7.56 -1.77
CA GLY A 137 17.28 8.95 -2.15
C GLY A 137 17.50 9.13 -3.65
N ARG A 138 18.31 8.26 -4.29
CA ARG A 138 18.53 8.34 -5.74
C ARG A 138 17.26 8.05 -6.54
N VAL A 139 16.48 7.06 -6.10
CA VAL A 139 15.21 6.73 -6.75
C VAL A 139 14.22 7.90 -6.59
N SER A 140 14.14 8.53 -5.42
CA SER A 140 13.31 9.72 -5.20
C SER A 140 13.74 10.91 -6.06
N GLU A 141 15.04 11.20 -6.14
CA GLU A 141 15.58 12.31 -6.92
C GLU A 141 15.27 12.13 -8.42
N VAL A 142 15.52 10.92 -8.94
CA VAL A 142 15.31 10.60 -10.36
C VAL A 142 13.83 10.58 -10.71
N SER A 143 12.99 9.94 -9.90
CA SER A 143 11.54 9.92 -10.11
C SER A 143 10.95 11.33 -10.02
N ALA A 144 11.37 12.13 -9.05
CA ALA A 144 10.90 13.50 -8.93
C ALA A 144 11.29 14.33 -10.16
N ARG A 145 12.55 14.25 -10.58
CA ARG A 145 13.01 14.98 -11.76
C ARG A 145 12.22 14.60 -13.02
N PHE A 146 12.09 13.30 -13.31
CA PHE A 146 11.36 12.88 -14.52
C PHE A 146 9.87 13.21 -14.47
N THR A 147 9.24 13.10 -13.30
CA THR A 147 7.83 13.49 -13.15
C THR A 147 7.64 14.99 -13.32
N LEU A 148 8.54 15.82 -12.75
CA LEU A 148 8.51 17.28 -12.90
C LEU A 148 8.80 17.72 -14.35
N ASP A 149 9.77 17.10 -15.01
CA ASP A 149 10.10 17.36 -16.42
C ASP A 149 8.93 16.99 -17.35
N ALA A 150 8.08 16.03 -16.96
CA ALA A 150 6.89 15.62 -17.71
C ALA A 150 5.66 16.53 -17.49
N LEU A 151 5.68 17.46 -16.53
CA LEU A 151 4.51 18.31 -16.20
C LEU A 151 4.02 19.16 -17.37
N PRO A 152 4.87 19.86 -18.15
CA PRO A 152 4.39 20.65 -19.28
C PRO A 152 3.70 19.76 -20.31
N GLY A 153 4.23 18.56 -20.57
CA GLY A 153 3.62 17.59 -21.49
C GLY A 153 2.25 17.11 -21.01
N LYS A 154 2.11 16.80 -19.71
CA LYS A 154 0.81 16.44 -19.12
C LYS A 154 -0.20 17.59 -19.18
N GLN A 155 0.23 18.83 -18.93
CA GLN A 155 -0.65 20.00 -19.02
C GLN A 155 -1.09 20.28 -20.46
N MET A 156 -0.16 20.21 -21.42
CA MET A 156 -0.47 20.35 -22.84
C MET A 156 -1.43 19.26 -23.33
N ALA A 157 -1.29 18.01 -22.85
CA ALA A 157 -2.22 16.93 -23.17
C ALA A 157 -3.64 17.22 -22.65
N ILE A 158 -3.78 17.71 -21.42
CA ILE A 158 -5.08 18.12 -20.86
C ILE A 158 -5.70 19.25 -21.69
N ASP A 159 -4.90 20.23 -22.10
CA ASP A 159 -5.36 21.35 -22.93
C ASP A 159 -5.79 20.89 -24.32
N ALA A 160 -5.03 19.97 -24.92
CA ALA A 160 -5.37 19.36 -26.21
C ALA A 160 -6.68 18.56 -26.12
N ASP A 161 -6.85 17.75 -25.08
CA ASP A 161 -8.07 16.95 -24.86
C ASP A 161 -9.30 17.82 -24.58
N LEU A 162 -9.15 18.93 -23.84
CA LEU A 162 -10.20 19.92 -23.62
C LEU A 162 -10.58 20.62 -24.93
N ASN A 163 -9.60 21.04 -25.72
CA ASN A 163 -9.82 21.68 -27.02
C ASN A 163 -10.42 20.71 -28.06
N ALA A 164 -10.13 19.41 -27.95
CA ALA A 164 -10.71 18.36 -28.77
C ALA A 164 -12.12 17.94 -28.33
N GLY A 165 -12.62 18.47 -27.20
CA GLY A 165 -13.93 18.11 -26.65
C GLY A 165 -13.99 16.71 -26.01
N LEU A 166 -12.84 16.08 -25.73
CA LEU A 166 -12.76 14.80 -25.03
C LEU A 166 -12.92 14.94 -23.50
N LEU A 167 -12.63 16.13 -22.97
CA LEU A 167 -12.78 16.49 -21.55
C LEU A 167 -13.76 17.64 -21.38
N SER A 168 -14.54 17.60 -20.31
CA SER A 168 -15.29 18.76 -19.83
C SER A 168 -14.38 19.75 -19.08
N PRO A 169 -14.76 21.04 -18.93
CA PRO A 169 -14.00 22.03 -18.16
C PRO A 169 -13.75 21.61 -16.71
N ASP A 170 -14.73 20.94 -16.08
CA ASP A 170 -14.62 20.48 -14.69
C ASP A 170 -13.64 19.29 -14.57
N GLU A 171 -13.68 18.34 -15.51
CA GLU A 171 -12.72 17.24 -15.57
C GLU A 171 -11.30 17.74 -15.86
N ALA A 172 -11.14 18.70 -16.78
CA ALA A 172 -9.84 19.31 -17.05
C ALA A 172 -9.28 20.02 -15.81
N LYS A 173 -10.13 20.72 -15.04
CA LYS A 173 -9.74 21.33 -13.76
C LYS A 173 -9.31 20.29 -12.73
N ALA A 174 -10.06 19.19 -12.60
CA ALA A 174 -9.71 18.10 -11.69
C ALA A 174 -8.38 17.44 -12.07
N ARG A 175 -8.17 17.16 -13.36
CA ARG A 175 -6.91 16.61 -13.89
C ARG A 175 -5.72 17.54 -13.63
N ARG A 176 -5.88 18.86 -13.86
CA ARG A 176 -4.84 19.85 -13.56
C ARG A 176 -4.50 19.88 -12.06
N GLN A 177 -5.49 19.76 -11.18
CA GLN A 177 -5.26 19.69 -9.74
C GLN A 177 -4.50 18.41 -9.35
N GLU A 178 -4.81 17.27 -9.97
CA GLU A 178 -4.07 16.02 -9.75
C GLU A 178 -2.61 16.15 -10.19
N VAL A 179 -2.36 16.74 -11.36
CA VAL A 179 -1.00 17.02 -11.88
C VAL A 179 -0.23 17.98 -10.96
N ALA A 180 -0.89 19.02 -10.43
CA ALA A 180 -0.27 19.93 -9.46
C ALA A 180 0.07 19.21 -8.15
N THR A 181 -0.84 18.38 -7.65
CA THR A 181 -0.61 17.59 -6.42
C THR A 181 0.52 16.59 -6.60
N GLU A 182 0.64 15.98 -7.80
CA GLU A 182 1.75 15.11 -8.16
C GLU A 182 3.08 15.86 -8.14
N ALA A 183 3.13 17.07 -8.72
CA ALA A 183 4.32 17.93 -8.69
C ALA A 183 4.76 18.26 -7.26
N ASP A 184 3.83 18.72 -6.42
CA ASP A 184 4.08 19.08 -5.02
C ASP A 184 4.54 17.87 -4.20
N PHE A 185 3.94 16.70 -4.44
CA PHE A 185 4.30 15.45 -3.78
C PHE A 185 5.75 15.07 -4.07
N TYR A 186 6.12 14.97 -5.35
CA TYR A 186 7.48 14.55 -5.72
C TYR A 186 8.53 15.61 -5.38
N GLY A 187 8.21 16.90 -5.49
CA GLY A 187 9.08 17.99 -5.04
C GLY A 187 9.33 17.94 -3.52
N SER A 188 8.28 17.74 -2.73
CA SER A 188 8.40 17.60 -1.27
C SER A 188 9.13 16.31 -0.87
N MET A 189 8.95 15.23 -1.64
CA MET A 189 9.57 13.94 -1.39
C MET A 189 11.09 13.95 -1.62
N ASP A 190 11.58 14.62 -2.66
CA ASP A 190 13.03 14.84 -2.85
C ASP A 190 13.63 15.60 -1.66
N GLY A 191 12.94 16.66 -1.21
CA GLY A 191 13.32 17.40 0.00
C GLY A 191 13.39 16.51 1.24
N ALA A 192 12.31 15.79 1.55
CA ALA A 192 12.22 14.91 2.73
C ALA A 192 13.30 13.80 2.70
N SER A 193 13.59 13.23 1.53
CA SER A 193 14.62 12.19 1.37
C SER A 193 16.04 12.68 1.73
N LYS A 194 16.34 13.97 1.50
CA LYS A 194 17.62 14.56 1.93
C LYS A 194 17.74 14.67 3.45
N PHE A 195 16.63 14.91 4.16
CA PHE A 195 16.61 14.89 5.63
C PHE A 195 16.89 13.48 6.18
N VAL A 196 16.28 12.43 5.60
CA VAL A 196 16.55 11.03 6.00
C VAL A 196 18.03 10.69 5.86
N LYS A 197 18.67 11.12 4.76
CA LYS A 197 20.11 10.94 4.56
C LYS A 197 20.95 11.66 5.61
N GLY A 198 20.60 12.90 5.95
CA GLY A 198 21.31 13.68 6.97
C GLY A 198 21.21 13.05 8.34
N ASP A 199 20.03 12.53 8.69
CA ASP A 199 19.78 11.90 9.98
C ASP A 199 20.50 10.54 10.13
N ALA A 200 20.62 9.73 9.07
CA ALA A 200 21.44 8.51 9.11
C ALA A 200 22.94 8.81 9.37
N ILE A 201 23.45 9.94 8.87
CA ILE A 201 24.83 10.40 9.18
C ILE A 201 24.90 10.87 10.64
N ALA A 202 23.90 11.61 11.11
CA ALA A 202 23.84 12.06 12.50
C ALA A 202 23.84 10.88 13.48
N GLY A 203 23.11 9.80 13.20
CA GLY A 203 23.10 8.59 14.02
C GLY A 203 24.49 7.96 14.21
N ILE A 204 25.32 7.96 13.17
CA ILE A 204 26.72 7.46 13.25
C ILE A 204 27.57 8.37 14.13
N LEU A 205 27.43 9.69 13.96
CA LEU A 205 28.16 10.66 14.79
C LEU A 205 27.74 10.54 16.26
N ILE A 206 26.45 10.36 16.52
CA ILE A 206 25.90 10.17 17.87
C ILE A 206 26.45 8.90 18.52
N LEU A 207 26.50 7.78 17.79
CA LEU A 207 27.15 6.55 18.29
C LEU A 207 28.59 6.82 18.73
N PHE A 208 29.36 7.49 17.87
CA PHE A 208 30.77 7.77 18.14
C PHE A 208 30.94 8.68 19.37
N VAL A 209 30.08 9.70 19.50
CA VAL A 209 30.01 10.57 20.68
C VAL A 209 29.63 9.79 21.93
N ASN A 210 28.65 8.88 21.86
CA ASN A 210 28.22 8.07 23.00
C ASN A 210 29.33 7.13 23.48
N ILE A 211 30.02 6.45 22.56
CA ILE A 211 31.12 5.55 22.90
C ILE A 211 32.30 6.32 23.50
N ILE A 212 32.81 7.35 22.81
CA ILE A 212 34.00 8.08 23.27
C ILE A 212 33.67 8.92 24.51
N GLY A 213 32.58 9.68 24.47
CA GLY A 213 32.13 10.49 25.59
C GLY A 213 31.85 9.63 26.82
N GLY A 214 31.19 8.48 26.63
CA GLY A 214 30.90 7.55 27.72
C GLY A 214 32.15 6.93 28.34
N LEU A 215 33.13 6.52 27.53
CA LEU A 215 34.41 6.02 28.03
C LEU A 215 35.19 7.08 28.80
N ILE A 216 35.24 8.32 28.30
CA ILE A 216 35.91 9.44 28.98
C ILE A 216 35.19 9.76 30.30
N LEU A 217 33.87 9.96 30.28
CA LEU A 217 33.10 10.30 31.48
C LEU A 217 33.15 9.16 32.51
N GLY A 218 32.98 7.92 32.07
CA GLY A 218 33.03 6.74 32.92
C GLY A 218 34.37 6.60 33.65
N THR A 219 35.48 6.73 32.93
CA THR A 219 36.82 6.54 33.51
C THR A 219 37.35 7.76 34.26
N VAL A 220 37.03 8.98 33.81
CA VAL A 220 37.60 10.23 34.36
C VAL A 220 36.72 10.86 35.44
N GLN A 221 35.39 10.81 35.30
CA GLN A 221 34.47 11.47 36.23
C GLN A 221 33.81 10.51 37.22
N HIS A 222 33.65 9.23 36.85
CA HIS A 222 32.93 8.24 37.65
C HIS A 222 33.81 7.10 38.18
N ASP A 223 35.13 7.22 38.07
CA ASP A 223 36.14 6.27 38.57
C ASP A 223 35.92 4.79 38.15
N LEU A 224 35.21 4.56 37.02
CA LEU A 224 35.01 3.22 36.49
C LEU A 224 36.28 2.70 35.82
N THR A 225 36.51 1.39 35.89
CA THR A 225 37.56 0.78 35.08
C THR A 225 37.21 0.89 33.59
N LEU A 226 38.23 0.87 32.71
CA LEU A 226 38.01 0.91 31.26
C LEU A 226 37.12 -0.25 30.77
N ALA A 227 37.22 -1.41 31.42
CA ALA A 227 36.40 -2.58 31.10
C ALA A 227 34.92 -2.39 31.50
N GLU A 228 34.66 -1.85 32.70
CA GLU A 228 33.28 -1.58 33.17
C GLU A 228 32.64 -0.43 32.37
N ALA A 229 33.38 0.65 32.14
CA ALA A 229 32.94 1.74 31.29
C ALA A 229 32.65 1.24 29.86
N GLY A 230 33.49 0.36 29.32
CA GLY A 230 33.26 -0.30 28.04
C GLY A 230 31.96 -1.11 28.05
N SER A 231 31.77 -1.99 29.03
CA SER A 231 30.58 -2.83 29.15
C SER A 231 29.29 -2.01 29.22
N ASN A 232 29.27 -0.93 29.99
CA ASN A 232 28.07 -0.12 30.17
C ASN A 232 27.83 0.80 28.96
N TYR A 233 28.79 1.67 28.62
CA TYR A 233 28.57 2.70 27.61
C TYR A 233 28.54 2.16 26.18
N ILE A 234 29.29 1.10 25.86
CA ILE A 234 29.23 0.50 24.52
C ILE A 234 27.90 -0.21 24.31
N LEU A 235 27.41 -0.95 25.31
CA LEU A 235 26.11 -1.62 25.24
C LEU A 235 24.98 -0.60 25.08
N LEU A 236 25.00 0.47 25.90
CA LEU A 236 24.03 1.55 25.82
C LEU A 236 24.09 2.29 24.48
N ALA A 237 25.29 2.57 23.97
CA ALA A 237 25.46 3.24 22.68
C ALA A 237 24.95 2.40 21.49
N ILE A 238 25.23 1.09 21.49
CA ILE A 238 24.71 0.16 20.48
C ILE A 238 23.18 0.04 20.60
N GLY A 239 22.67 -0.10 21.83
CA GLY A 239 21.24 -0.18 22.09
C GLY A 239 20.50 1.06 21.59
N ASP A 240 21.00 2.25 21.94
CA ASP A 240 20.45 3.54 21.51
C ASP A 240 20.45 3.66 19.97
N GLY A 241 21.58 3.35 19.35
CA GLY A 241 21.71 3.33 17.89
C GLY A 241 20.73 2.36 17.22
N LEU A 242 20.50 1.17 17.79
CA LEU A 242 19.57 0.18 17.25
C LEU A 242 18.12 0.62 17.34
N VAL A 243 17.72 1.17 18.49
CA VAL A 243 16.36 1.68 18.71
C VAL A 243 16.03 2.76 17.69
N ALA A 244 17.00 3.62 17.36
CA ALA A 244 16.87 4.61 16.30
C ALA A 244 16.83 4.00 14.90
N GLN A 245 17.59 2.92 14.67
CA GLN A 245 17.78 2.32 13.35
C GLN A 245 16.53 1.62 12.82
N ILE A 246 15.75 0.98 13.68
CA ILE A 246 14.56 0.21 13.27
C ILE A 246 13.50 1.14 12.63
N PRO A 247 13.05 2.23 13.27
CA PRO A 247 12.18 3.22 12.65
C PRO A 247 12.75 3.78 11.34
N ALA A 248 14.06 4.10 11.31
CA ALA A 248 14.73 4.63 10.13
C ALA A 248 14.64 3.66 8.94
N LEU A 249 14.89 2.37 9.20
CA LEU A 249 14.80 1.31 8.21
C LEU A 249 13.36 1.19 7.67
N LEU A 250 12.37 1.14 8.57
CA LEU A 250 10.96 1.01 8.19
C LEU A 250 10.50 2.19 7.32
N LEU A 251 10.87 3.42 7.70
CA LEU A 251 10.54 4.63 6.95
C LEU A 251 11.26 4.69 5.59
N SER A 252 12.54 4.29 5.52
CA SER A 252 13.27 4.24 4.25
C SER A 252 12.71 3.18 3.29
N ILE A 253 12.26 2.04 3.82
CA ILE A 253 11.54 1.01 3.03
C ILE A 253 10.20 1.56 2.55
N ALA A 254 9.42 2.21 3.42
CA ALA A 254 8.15 2.83 3.05
C ALA A 254 8.34 3.88 1.94
N ALA A 255 9.38 4.71 2.05
CA ALA A 255 9.75 5.69 1.02
C ALA A 255 10.10 5.03 -0.31
N ALA A 256 10.91 3.97 -0.28
CA ALA A 256 11.25 3.21 -1.48
C ALA A 256 9.99 2.61 -2.14
N ILE A 257 9.08 2.02 -1.36
CA ILE A 257 7.83 1.44 -1.86
C ILE A 257 6.96 2.52 -2.51
N ILE A 258 6.77 3.66 -1.86
CA ILE A 258 5.92 4.74 -2.36
C ILE A 258 6.48 5.34 -3.66
N VAL A 259 7.80 5.57 -3.74
CA VAL A 259 8.40 6.17 -4.93
C VAL A 259 8.47 5.19 -6.11
N THR A 260 8.60 3.90 -5.84
CA THR A 260 8.59 2.85 -6.88
C THR A 260 7.21 2.32 -7.21
N ARG A 261 6.16 2.79 -6.52
CA ARG A 261 4.78 2.36 -6.76
C ARG A 261 4.32 2.83 -8.13
N VAL A 262 3.92 1.86 -8.95
CA VAL A 262 3.20 2.10 -10.20
C VAL A 262 1.69 2.10 -9.90
N SER A 263 0.97 3.05 -10.50
CA SER A 263 -0.49 3.15 -10.38
C SER A 263 -1.16 1.88 -10.92
N SER A 264 -1.87 1.18 -10.05
CA SER A 264 -2.52 -0.09 -10.36
C SER A 264 -3.77 -0.26 -9.47
N PRO A 265 -4.79 -1.02 -9.92
CA PRO A 265 -5.98 -1.30 -9.11
C PRO A 265 -5.72 -2.17 -7.88
N LEU A 266 -4.58 -2.88 -7.85
CA LEU A 266 -4.19 -3.78 -6.77
C LEU A 266 -3.15 -3.10 -5.86
N ASP A 267 -3.21 -3.38 -4.56
CA ASP A 267 -2.13 -3.05 -3.63
C ASP A 267 -0.85 -3.86 -3.91
N LEU A 268 0.26 -3.59 -3.19
CA LEU A 268 1.52 -4.30 -3.47
C LEU A 268 1.35 -5.82 -3.33
N THR A 269 0.63 -6.24 -2.28
CA THR A 269 0.42 -7.65 -1.96
C THR A 269 -0.40 -8.33 -3.04
N GLY A 270 -1.47 -7.69 -3.54
CA GLY A 270 -2.27 -8.18 -4.66
C GLY A 270 -1.48 -8.26 -5.96
N GLN A 271 -0.61 -7.29 -6.25
CA GLN A 271 0.25 -7.32 -7.44
C GLN A 271 1.29 -8.44 -7.38
N VAL A 272 2.02 -8.55 -6.27
CA VAL A 272 3.03 -9.60 -6.09
C VAL A 272 2.36 -10.97 -6.07
N SER A 273 1.27 -11.13 -5.34
CA SER A 273 0.55 -12.41 -5.29
C SER A 273 -0.06 -12.83 -6.63
N SER A 274 -0.55 -11.90 -7.45
CA SER A 274 -1.04 -12.23 -8.80
C SER A 274 0.10 -12.62 -9.75
N GLN A 275 1.26 -11.95 -9.67
CA GLN A 275 2.43 -12.28 -10.50
C GLN A 275 3.07 -13.61 -10.10
N PHE A 276 3.28 -13.83 -8.79
CA PHE A 276 3.79 -15.09 -8.24
C PHE A 276 2.73 -16.19 -8.24
N GLY A 277 1.45 -15.87 -8.39
CA GLY A 277 0.35 -16.82 -8.58
C GLY A 277 0.28 -17.39 -10.00
N SER A 278 1.23 -17.06 -10.88
CA SER A 278 1.30 -17.61 -12.22
C SER A 278 2.13 -18.91 -12.26
N ALA A 279 1.58 -19.95 -12.91
CA ALA A 279 2.32 -21.20 -13.14
C ALA A 279 3.62 -21.00 -13.96
N GLY A 280 3.62 -19.96 -14.82
CA GLY A 280 4.78 -19.60 -15.63
C GLY A 280 5.99 -19.11 -14.83
N ALA A 281 5.77 -18.55 -13.63
CA ALA A 281 6.87 -18.11 -12.76
C ALA A 281 7.55 -19.30 -12.04
N TRP A 282 6.78 -20.30 -11.61
CA TRP A 282 7.28 -21.39 -10.76
C TRP A 282 7.88 -22.57 -11.53
N MET A 283 7.49 -22.81 -12.78
CA MET A 283 8.04 -23.92 -13.56
C MET A 283 9.56 -23.77 -13.80
N PRO A 284 10.07 -22.62 -14.29
CA PRO A 284 11.50 -22.43 -14.47
C PRO A 284 12.29 -22.56 -13.17
N VAL A 285 11.73 -22.07 -12.05
CA VAL A 285 12.34 -22.20 -10.72
C VAL A 285 12.50 -23.67 -10.32
N ALA A 286 11.46 -24.49 -10.50
CA ALA A 286 11.53 -25.93 -10.21
C ALA A 286 12.61 -26.64 -11.03
N VAL A 287 12.72 -26.32 -12.33
CA VAL A 287 13.76 -26.91 -13.20
C VAL A 287 15.16 -26.47 -12.78
N ILE A 288 15.38 -25.18 -12.55
CA ILE A 288 16.69 -24.65 -12.16
C ILE A 288 17.13 -25.24 -10.81
N LEU A 289 16.24 -25.29 -9.82
CA LEU A 289 16.53 -25.90 -8.52
C LEU A 289 16.79 -27.40 -8.64
N THR A 290 16.10 -28.10 -9.54
CA THR A 290 16.37 -29.54 -9.78
C THR A 290 17.75 -29.74 -10.39
N LEU A 291 18.13 -28.94 -11.40
CA LEU A 291 19.47 -28.98 -12.01
C LEU A 291 20.55 -28.65 -10.97
N LEU A 292 20.36 -27.60 -10.18
CA LEU A 292 21.28 -27.20 -9.11
C LEU A 292 21.39 -28.29 -8.03
N GLY A 293 20.27 -28.92 -7.68
CA GLY A 293 20.19 -29.98 -6.69
C GLY A 293 20.83 -31.30 -7.13
N VAL A 294 21.18 -31.48 -8.41
CA VAL A 294 21.93 -32.64 -8.91
C VAL A 294 23.45 -32.39 -8.89
N VAL A 295 23.89 -31.13 -8.73
CA VAL A 295 25.32 -30.77 -8.70
C VAL A 295 25.97 -31.30 -7.41
N PRO A 296 27.01 -32.14 -7.50
CA PRO A 296 27.69 -32.69 -6.32
C PRO A 296 28.39 -31.58 -5.52
N GLY A 297 28.28 -31.65 -4.19
CA GLY A 297 28.85 -30.66 -3.26
C GLY A 297 27.87 -29.59 -2.77
N MET A 298 26.61 -29.60 -3.25
CA MET A 298 25.56 -28.71 -2.78
C MET A 298 24.68 -29.35 -1.69
N PRO A 299 24.01 -28.57 -0.82
CA PRO A 299 23.13 -29.12 0.22
C PRO A 299 21.84 -29.70 -0.38
N HIS A 300 21.94 -30.91 -0.91
CA HIS A 300 20.85 -31.63 -1.60
C HIS A 300 19.58 -31.74 -0.73
N GLY A 301 19.75 -31.90 0.59
CA GLY A 301 18.66 -31.98 1.56
C GLY A 301 17.81 -30.71 1.68
N ILE A 302 18.31 -29.54 1.23
CA ILE A 302 17.55 -28.29 1.21
C ILE A 302 17.01 -28.01 -0.19
N ILE A 303 17.84 -28.24 -1.22
CA ILE A 303 17.54 -27.81 -2.59
C ILE A 303 16.49 -28.72 -3.26
N LEU A 304 16.59 -30.04 -3.11
CA LEU A 304 15.66 -30.97 -3.77
C LEU A 304 14.22 -30.87 -3.22
N PRO A 305 13.99 -30.74 -1.89
CA PRO A 305 12.66 -30.45 -1.37
C PRO A 305 12.12 -29.10 -1.86
N ALA A 306 12.96 -28.05 -1.93
CA ALA A 306 12.54 -26.76 -2.47
C ALA A 306 12.14 -26.85 -3.95
N ALA A 307 12.87 -27.62 -4.75
CA ALA A 307 12.52 -27.91 -6.14
C ALA A 307 11.17 -28.64 -6.26
N ALA A 308 10.93 -29.64 -5.39
CA ALA A 308 9.66 -30.36 -5.35
C ALA A 308 8.49 -29.44 -4.97
N ILE A 309 8.66 -28.57 -3.96
CA ILE A 309 7.65 -27.57 -3.57
C ILE A 309 7.33 -26.65 -4.75
N ALA A 310 8.36 -26.09 -5.41
CA ALA A 310 8.18 -25.23 -6.58
C ALA A 310 7.42 -25.95 -7.71
N GLY A 311 7.74 -27.23 -7.97
CA GLY A 311 7.05 -28.05 -8.96
C GLY A 311 5.58 -28.30 -8.61
N VAL A 312 5.28 -28.60 -7.35
CA VAL A 312 3.90 -28.79 -6.87
C VAL A 312 3.10 -27.49 -6.97
N VAL A 313 3.69 -26.35 -6.60
CA VAL A 313 3.05 -25.04 -6.73
C VAL A 313 2.77 -24.73 -8.20
N ALA A 314 3.76 -24.91 -9.10
CA ALA A 314 3.57 -24.72 -10.54
C ALA A 314 2.45 -25.59 -11.10
N TRP A 315 2.41 -26.87 -10.70
CA TRP A 315 1.37 -27.81 -11.13
C TRP A 315 -0.02 -27.41 -10.64
N ARG A 316 -0.16 -27.01 -9.36
CA ARG A 316 -1.43 -26.54 -8.79
C ARG A 316 -1.93 -25.27 -9.48
N LEU A 317 -1.04 -24.30 -9.71
CA LEU A 317 -1.40 -23.04 -10.39
C LEU A 317 -1.78 -23.29 -11.86
N LYS A 318 -1.07 -24.20 -12.55
CA LYS A 318 -1.40 -24.56 -13.94
C LYS A 318 -2.78 -25.21 -14.00
N ARG A 319 -3.07 -26.13 -13.08
CA ARG A 319 -4.35 -26.82 -12.99
C ARG A 319 -5.49 -25.86 -12.63
N ALA A 320 -5.29 -24.94 -11.69
CA ALA A 320 -6.27 -23.93 -11.33
C ALA A 320 -6.61 -23.01 -12.51
N LYS A 321 -5.60 -22.59 -13.29
CA LYS A 321 -5.81 -21.80 -14.50
C LYS A 321 -6.57 -22.58 -15.58
N THR A 322 -6.21 -23.85 -15.82
CA THR A 322 -6.93 -24.69 -16.79
C THR A 322 -8.40 -24.91 -16.37
N ILE A 323 -8.67 -25.11 -15.08
CA ILE A 323 -10.05 -25.24 -14.58
C ILE A 323 -10.82 -23.92 -14.72
N ALA A 324 -10.19 -22.77 -14.48
CA ALA A 324 -10.81 -21.46 -14.67
C ALA A 324 -11.10 -21.16 -16.16
N ASP A 325 -10.18 -21.52 -17.06
CA ASP A 325 -10.34 -21.36 -18.52
C ASP A 325 -11.34 -22.38 -19.12
N THR A 326 -11.60 -23.49 -18.42
CA THR A 326 -12.54 -24.56 -18.83
C THR A 326 -13.88 -24.46 -18.10
N ALA A 327 -14.02 -23.55 -17.13
CA ALA A 327 -15.31 -23.20 -16.58
C ALA A 327 -16.14 -22.62 -17.73
N PRO A 328 -17.36 -23.12 -18.00
CA PRO A 328 -18.19 -22.57 -19.05
C PRO A 328 -18.37 -21.08 -18.73
N VAL A 329 -17.85 -20.23 -19.62
CA VAL A 329 -18.34 -18.87 -19.73
C VAL A 329 -19.84 -19.05 -19.86
N ILE A 330 -20.63 -18.45 -18.97
CA ILE A 330 -22.04 -18.22 -19.27
C ILE A 330 -21.99 -17.25 -20.44
N GLU A 331 -21.83 -17.81 -21.64
CA GLU A 331 -22.06 -17.11 -22.88
C GLU A 331 -23.49 -16.64 -22.77
N THR A 332 -23.69 -15.32 -22.69
CA THR A 332 -24.92 -14.74 -23.19
C THR A 332 -25.17 -15.42 -24.53
N PRO A 333 -26.26 -16.18 -24.70
CA PRO A 333 -26.38 -17.07 -25.83
C PRO A 333 -26.23 -16.23 -27.10
N VAL A 334 -25.14 -16.50 -27.82
CA VAL A 334 -25.02 -16.07 -29.20
C VAL A 334 -26.14 -16.81 -29.89
N VAL A 335 -27.17 -16.07 -30.30
CA VAL A 335 -28.30 -16.61 -31.05
C VAL A 335 -27.71 -17.23 -32.32
N ASP A 336 -27.60 -18.56 -32.30
CA ASP A 336 -27.31 -19.36 -33.49
C ASP A 336 -28.52 -19.22 -34.42
N PRO A 337 -28.36 -18.66 -35.63
CA PRO A 337 -29.47 -18.49 -36.57
C PRO A 337 -30.08 -19.81 -37.06
N ASN A 338 -29.51 -20.97 -36.71
CA ASN A 338 -30.01 -22.30 -37.10
C ASN A 338 -30.62 -23.13 -35.96
N ALA A 339 -30.87 -22.53 -34.77
CA ALA A 339 -31.46 -23.24 -33.63
C ALA A 339 -32.99 -23.45 -33.71
N GLU A 340 -33.61 -23.42 -34.89
CA GLU A 340 -35.08 -23.55 -35.06
C GLU A 340 -35.62 -24.99 -34.89
N SER A 341 -34.80 -25.98 -34.50
CA SER A 341 -35.21 -27.40 -34.48
C SER A 341 -35.08 -28.12 -33.13
N GLN A 342 -34.82 -27.41 -32.03
CA GLN A 342 -34.80 -28.00 -30.69
C GLN A 342 -35.83 -27.32 -29.79
N ILE A 343 -36.84 -28.08 -29.34
CA ILE A 343 -37.80 -27.62 -28.34
C ILE A 343 -37.05 -27.47 -27.01
N SER A 344 -36.85 -26.23 -26.59
CA SER A 344 -36.22 -25.88 -25.33
C SER A 344 -37.26 -25.90 -24.20
N TRP A 345 -36.80 -25.98 -22.95
CA TRP A 345 -37.69 -25.82 -21.78
C TRP A 345 -38.41 -24.46 -21.77
N GLU A 346 -37.84 -23.47 -22.46
CA GLU A 346 -38.38 -22.11 -22.62
C GLU A 346 -39.57 -22.07 -23.59
N ASP A 347 -39.67 -23.05 -24.51
CA ASP A 347 -40.80 -23.18 -25.45
C ASP A 347 -42.04 -23.81 -24.80
N VAL A 348 -41.84 -24.53 -23.68
CA VAL A 348 -42.89 -25.25 -22.95
C VAL A 348 -43.33 -24.51 -21.68
N THR A 349 -42.46 -23.67 -21.11
CA THR A 349 -42.75 -22.89 -19.90
C THR A 349 -43.16 -21.46 -20.22
N ASP A 350 -44.45 -21.16 -20.08
CA ASP A 350 -44.97 -19.81 -20.32
C ASP A 350 -44.76 -18.94 -19.07
N ASN A 351 -43.56 -18.38 -18.93
CA ASN A 351 -43.19 -17.50 -17.80
C ASN A 351 -43.78 -16.08 -17.91
N VAL A 352 -44.78 -15.87 -18.76
CA VAL A 352 -45.39 -14.56 -19.00
C VAL A 352 -46.54 -14.33 -18.03
N GLN A 353 -46.49 -13.22 -17.29
CA GLN A 353 -47.48 -12.89 -16.28
C GLN A 353 -48.85 -12.46 -16.87
N ILE A 354 -48.86 -11.94 -18.11
CA ILE A 354 -50.07 -11.49 -18.81
C ILE A 354 -49.96 -11.86 -20.29
N SER A 355 -50.82 -12.77 -20.76
CA SER A 355 -50.95 -13.13 -22.17
C SER A 355 -52.33 -12.72 -22.72
N VAL A 356 -52.36 -12.35 -24.00
CA VAL A 356 -53.59 -12.10 -24.78
C VAL A 356 -53.57 -13.06 -25.95
N GLU A 357 -54.51 -14.00 -25.97
CA GLU A 357 -54.67 -14.94 -27.06
C GLU A 357 -55.70 -14.42 -28.06
N ILE A 358 -55.42 -14.57 -29.36
CA ILE A 358 -56.31 -14.14 -30.43
C ILE A 358 -56.62 -15.28 -31.40
N GLY A 359 -57.85 -15.33 -31.88
CA GLY A 359 -58.25 -16.21 -32.98
C GLY A 359 -57.65 -15.80 -34.33
N TYR A 360 -57.57 -16.76 -35.26
CA TYR A 360 -56.91 -16.59 -36.56
C TYR A 360 -57.43 -15.39 -37.40
N GLY A 361 -58.71 -15.04 -37.29
CA GLY A 361 -59.29 -13.91 -38.03
C GLY A 361 -58.91 -12.53 -37.48
N LEU A 362 -58.22 -12.45 -36.34
CA LEU A 362 -57.74 -11.22 -35.73
C LEU A 362 -56.22 -11.00 -35.91
N ILE A 363 -55.52 -11.91 -36.58
CA ILE A 363 -54.06 -11.82 -36.82
C ILE A 363 -53.68 -10.52 -37.53
N GLY A 364 -54.54 -10.02 -38.44
CA GLY A 364 -54.32 -8.75 -39.14
C GLY A 364 -54.22 -7.52 -38.22
N LEU A 365 -54.67 -7.61 -36.97
CA LEU A 365 -54.54 -6.53 -35.97
C LEU A 365 -53.17 -6.48 -35.28
N VAL A 366 -52.37 -7.54 -35.42
CA VAL A 366 -51.04 -7.68 -34.84
C VAL A 366 -49.93 -7.57 -35.91
N ASP A 367 -50.28 -7.66 -37.19
CA ASP A 367 -49.34 -7.56 -38.31
C ASP A 367 -48.64 -6.19 -38.36
N GLU A 368 -47.31 -6.19 -38.25
CA GLU A 368 -46.46 -5.01 -38.32
C GLU A 368 -46.56 -4.30 -39.68
N LYS A 369 -46.84 -5.03 -40.77
CA LYS A 369 -47.01 -4.44 -42.11
C LYS A 369 -48.27 -3.59 -42.24
N LEU A 370 -49.27 -3.88 -41.41
CA LEU A 370 -50.53 -3.13 -41.31
C LEU A 370 -50.50 -2.11 -40.15
N GLY A 371 -49.34 -1.91 -39.52
CA GLY A 371 -49.13 -0.94 -38.44
C GLY A 371 -49.51 -1.45 -37.04
N ALA A 372 -49.73 -2.76 -36.86
CA ALA A 372 -49.99 -3.45 -35.59
C ALA A 372 -50.89 -2.66 -34.61
N PRO A 373 -52.13 -2.32 -34.99
CA PRO A 373 -53.01 -1.45 -34.21
C PRO A 373 -53.29 -1.95 -32.78
N LEU A 374 -53.27 -3.27 -32.56
CA LEU A 374 -53.47 -3.87 -31.24
C LEU A 374 -52.27 -3.66 -30.31
N MET A 375 -51.05 -3.78 -30.84
CA MET A 375 -49.82 -3.57 -30.08
C MET A 375 -49.66 -2.10 -29.64
N GLY A 376 -50.04 -1.16 -30.52
CA GLY A 376 -50.08 0.26 -30.19
C GLY A 376 -51.05 0.58 -29.05
N ARG A 377 -52.25 -0.01 -29.07
CA ARG A 377 -53.25 0.16 -28.00
C ARG A 377 -52.81 -0.46 -26.67
N LEU A 378 -52.28 -1.68 -26.69
CA LEU A 378 -51.76 -2.34 -25.48
C LEU A 378 -50.64 -1.54 -24.82
N THR A 379 -49.74 -0.97 -25.62
CA THR A 379 -48.67 -0.11 -25.12
C THR A 379 -49.22 1.17 -24.48
N GLY A 380 -50.26 1.77 -25.09
CA GLY A 380 -50.97 2.93 -24.54
C GLY A 380 -51.64 2.64 -23.19
N ILE A 381 -52.40 1.54 -23.11
CA ILE A 381 -53.08 1.10 -21.88
C ILE A 381 -52.07 0.81 -20.77
N ARG A 382 -50.99 0.09 -21.09
CA ARG A 382 -49.92 -0.20 -20.13
C ARG A 382 -49.30 1.07 -19.56
N ARG A 383 -49.04 2.08 -20.42
CA ARG A 383 -48.49 3.37 -19.99
C ARG A 383 -49.47 4.16 -19.11
N GLN A 384 -50.76 4.14 -19.44
CA GLN A 384 -51.79 4.81 -18.65
C GLN A 384 -51.92 4.18 -17.26
N LEU A 385 -52.11 2.85 -17.21
CA LEU A 385 -52.26 2.14 -15.95
C LEU A 385 -51.00 2.19 -15.09
N SER A 386 -49.81 2.16 -15.70
CA SER A 386 -48.56 2.31 -14.95
C SER A 386 -48.43 3.70 -14.29
N ARG A 387 -49.01 4.75 -14.90
CA ARG A 387 -49.06 6.10 -14.32
C ARG A 387 -50.10 6.23 -13.22
N GLU A 388 -51.24 5.57 -13.37
CA GLU A 388 -52.34 5.62 -12.40
C GLU A 388 -52.02 4.81 -11.13
N LEU A 389 -51.39 3.64 -11.28
CA LEU A 389 -51.10 2.72 -10.18
C LEU A 389 -49.72 2.95 -9.53
N GLY A 390 -48.84 3.75 -10.16
CA GLY A 390 -47.53 4.10 -9.61
C GLY A 390 -46.43 3.03 -9.73
N PHE A 391 -46.66 1.96 -10.52
CA PHE A 391 -45.65 0.95 -10.84
C PHE A 391 -45.75 0.50 -12.29
N VAL A 392 -44.65 0.00 -12.86
CA VAL A 392 -44.59 -0.44 -14.26
C VAL A 392 -45.24 -1.81 -14.41
N ILE A 393 -46.31 -1.90 -15.18
CA ILE A 393 -46.98 -3.17 -15.48
C ILE A 393 -46.04 -4.07 -16.32
N PRO A 394 -46.02 -5.40 -16.10
CA PRO A 394 -45.27 -6.36 -16.92
C PRO A 394 -45.57 -6.25 -18.43
N MET A 395 -44.69 -6.81 -19.26
CA MET A 395 -44.95 -6.89 -20.70
C MET A 395 -46.13 -7.84 -20.98
N ILE A 396 -47.03 -7.41 -21.88
CA ILE A 396 -48.16 -8.21 -22.35
C ILE A 396 -47.72 -8.92 -23.63
N ARG A 397 -47.79 -10.25 -23.66
CA ARG A 397 -47.49 -11.04 -24.86
C ARG A 397 -48.80 -11.35 -25.60
N VAL A 398 -48.82 -11.13 -26.91
CA VAL A 398 -49.95 -11.52 -27.76
C VAL A 398 -49.57 -12.82 -28.49
N ARG A 399 -50.46 -13.82 -28.48
CA ARG A 399 -50.27 -15.11 -29.16
C ARG A 399 -51.49 -15.45 -30.00
N ASP A 400 -51.28 -16.05 -31.15
CA ASP A 400 -52.36 -16.68 -31.91
C ASP A 400 -52.68 -18.05 -31.31
N ASN A 401 -53.97 -18.34 -31.12
CA ASN A 401 -54.42 -19.65 -30.67
C ASN A 401 -55.43 -20.20 -31.67
N MET A 402 -55.03 -21.25 -32.40
CA MET A 402 -55.89 -21.90 -33.40
C MET A 402 -57.06 -22.67 -32.79
N ALA A 403 -57.07 -22.89 -31.46
CA ALA A 403 -58.21 -23.47 -30.75
C ALA A 403 -59.32 -22.45 -30.47
N LEU A 404 -59.06 -21.15 -30.63
CA LEU A 404 -60.05 -20.10 -30.45
C LEU A 404 -60.90 -19.92 -31.73
N PRO A 405 -62.19 -19.58 -31.59
CA PRO A 405 -63.03 -19.19 -32.73
C PRO A 405 -62.39 -18.04 -33.56
N PRO A 406 -62.69 -17.93 -34.86
CA PRO A 406 -61.99 -17.01 -35.76
C PRO A 406 -61.96 -15.53 -35.34
N HIS A 407 -62.94 -15.08 -34.54
CA HIS A 407 -63.06 -13.69 -34.07
C HIS A 407 -63.05 -13.57 -32.54
N ALA A 408 -62.54 -14.59 -31.85
CA ALA A 408 -62.41 -14.61 -30.39
C ALA A 408 -61.13 -13.93 -29.90
#